data_AF-A0A962M7Q0-F1
#
_entry.id   AF-A0A962M7Q0-F1
#
_cell.length_a   1.000
_cell.length_b   1.000
_cell.length_c   1.000
_cell.angle_alpha   90.00
_cell.angle_beta   90.00
_cell.angle_gamma   90.00
#
_symmetry.space_group_name_H-M   'P 1'
#
loop_
_entity.id
_entity.type
_entity.pdbx_description
1 polymer ?
#
loop_
_entity_poly.entity_id
_entity_poly.type
_entity_poly.pdbx_seq_one_letter_code
_entity_poly.pdbx_strand_id
1 'polypeptide(L)'
;MWSSSDIKRLIAFATIQEMNLILSFYLILPNTSHTFVNIFLIMHGILSGLMFFLVDQVQKRFQTRNLVALGGLSVKNTFLTIVI
;
A
#
# COMPACT_ATOMS: atom_id res chain seq x y z
N MET A 1 -3.99 -15.35 1.04
CA MET A 1 -3.83 -13.95 1.54
C MET A 1 -4.58 -12.92 0.71
N TRP A 2 -4.77 -13.15 -0.60
CA TRP A 2 -5.43 -12.19 -1.52
C TRP A 2 -6.97 -12.27 -1.53
N SER A 3 -7.60 -13.14 -0.72
CA SER A 3 -9.06 -13.27 -0.64
C SER A 3 -9.73 -12.29 0.34
N SER A 4 -8.99 -11.28 0.82
CA SER A 4 -9.55 -10.26 1.70
C SER A 4 -10.34 -9.26 0.89
N SER A 5 -11.64 -9.16 1.16
CA SER A 5 -12.49 -8.12 0.58
C SER A 5 -12.24 -6.73 1.19
N ASP A 6 -11.53 -6.63 2.31
CA ASP A 6 -11.23 -5.34 2.96
C ASP A 6 -9.95 -4.70 2.43
N ILE A 7 -10.07 -3.49 1.89
CA ILE A 7 -8.94 -2.78 1.26
C ILE A 7 -7.85 -2.39 2.27
N LYS A 8 -8.22 -1.98 3.49
CA LYS A 8 -7.27 -1.65 4.57
C LYS A 8 -6.40 -2.85 4.93
N ARG A 9 -7.03 -4.03 4.98
CA ARG A 9 -6.34 -5.29 5.31
C ARG A 9 -5.46 -5.74 4.17
N LEU A 10 -5.90 -5.57 2.92
CA LEU A 10 -5.09 -5.87 1.74
C LEU A 10 -3.79 -5.04 1.74
N ILE A 11 -3.90 -3.73 1.98
CA ILE A 11 -2.73 -2.83 2.05
C ILE A 11 -1.82 -3.18 3.22
N ALA A 12 -2.36 -3.51 4.39
CA ALA A 12 -1.55 -3.97 5.52
C ALA A 12 -0.73 -5.24 5.20
N PHE A 13 -1.30 -6.18 4.44
CA PHE A 13 -0.54 -7.35 4.01
C PHE A 13 0.51 -7.02 2.94
N ALA A 14 0.20 -6.12 2.02
CA ALA A 14 1.16 -5.66 1.01
C ALA A 14 2.38 -5.00 1.66
N THR A 15 2.19 -4.15 2.67
CA THR A 15 3.29 -3.50 3.39
C THR A 15 4.16 -4.48 4.16
N ILE A 16 3.57 -5.57 4.70
CA ILE A 16 4.35 -6.66 5.34
C ILE A 16 5.20 -7.39 4.30
N GLN A 17 4.64 -7.65 3.11
CA GLN A 17 5.37 -8.31 2.04
C GLN A 17 6.56 -7.46 1.56
N GLU A 18 6.39 -6.14 1.45
CA GLU A 18 7.49 -5.22 1.13
C GLU A 18 8.59 -5.24 2.20
N MET A 19 8.23 -5.28 3.50
CA MET A 19 9.23 -5.43 4.57
C MET A 19 10.01 -6.74 4.51
N ASN A 20 9.36 -7.84 4.14
CA ASN A 20 10.07 -9.11 3.91
C ASN A 20 11.06 -9.01 2.75
N LEU A 21 10.73 -8.23 1.71
CA LEU A 21 11.64 -7.98 0.58
C LEU A 21 12.81 -7.06 0.97
N ILE A 22 12.58 -6.03 1.77
CA ILE A 22 13.67 -5.18 2.29
C ILE A 22 14.62 -6.01 3.16
N LEU A 23 14.07 -6.85 4.03
CA LEU A 23 14.86 -7.74 4.87
C LEU A 23 15.68 -8.73 4.03
N SER A 24 15.10 -9.34 3.00
CA SER A 24 15.84 -10.27 2.14
C SER A 24 16.97 -9.55 1.38
N PHE A 25 16.73 -8.33 0.91
CA PHE A 25 17.79 -7.52 0.31
C PHE A 25 18.91 -7.18 1.30
N TYR A 26 18.57 -6.80 2.52
CA TYR A 26 19.56 -6.53 3.57
C TYR A 26 20.45 -7.75 3.86
N LEU A 27 19.89 -8.96 3.83
CA LEU A 27 20.62 -10.20 4.12
C LEU A 27 21.47 -10.71 2.95
N ILE A 28 21.03 -10.50 1.71
CA ILE A 28 21.66 -11.07 0.51
C ILE A 28 22.73 -10.13 -0.07
N LEU A 29 22.50 -8.82 0.01
CA LEU A 29 23.36 -7.83 -0.65
C LEU A 29 24.67 -7.59 0.12
N PRO A 30 25.79 -7.32 -0.58
CA PRO A 30 27.03 -6.92 0.06
C PRO A 30 26.91 -5.54 0.73
N ASN A 31 27.80 -5.27 1.68
CA ASN A 31 27.73 -4.05 2.49
C ASN A 31 27.79 -2.73 1.68
N THR A 32 28.42 -2.76 0.50
CA THR A 32 28.52 -1.63 -0.41
C THR A 32 27.16 -1.20 -0.99
N SER A 33 26.16 -2.08 -0.96
CA SER A 33 24.81 -1.84 -1.48
C SER A 33 23.75 -1.52 -0.43
N HIS A 34 24.12 -1.34 0.85
CA HIS A 34 23.16 -0.96 1.90
C HIS A 34 22.50 0.41 1.68
N THR A 35 23.13 1.30 0.91
CA THR A 35 22.51 2.58 0.49
C THR A 35 21.20 2.35 -0.26
N PHE A 36 21.12 1.33 -1.10
CA PHE A 36 19.89 0.94 -1.80
C PHE A 36 18.81 0.47 -0.83
N VAL A 37 19.17 -0.38 0.14
CA VAL A 37 18.24 -0.87 1.17
C VAL A 37 17.68 0.30 1.99
N ASN A 38 18.53 1.25 2.38
CA ASN A 38 18.11 2.45 3.11
C ASN A 38 17.16 3.33 2.29
N ILE A 39 17.46 3.56 1.01
CA ILE A 39 16.57 4.31 0.12
C ILE A 39 15.23 3.58 -0.01
N PHE A 40 15.25 2.25 -0.17
CA PHE A 40 14.04 1.46 -0.29
C PHE A 40 13.20 1.51 0.99
N LEU A 41 13.84 1.49 2.17
CA LEU A 41 13.15 1.62 3.47
C LEU A 41 12.43 2.97 3.59
N ILE A 42 13.09 4.06 3.18
CA ILE A 42 12.50 5.41 3.18
C ILE A 42 11.31 5.47 2.22
N MET A 43 11.47 4.96 1.00
CA MET A 43 10.41 4.94 -0.01
C MET A 43 9.22 4.11 0.43
N HIS A 44 9.45 2.95 1.04
CA HIS A 44 8.39 2.14 1.64
C HIS A 44 7.62 2.92 2.71
N GLY A 45 8.31 3.61 3.63
CA GLY A 45 7.65 4.38 4.68
C GLY A 45 6.76 5.48 4.13
N ILE A 46 7.22 6.19 3.10
CA ILE A 46 6.45 7.26 2.44
C ILE A 46 5.23 6.67 1.70
N LEU A 47 5.44 5.64 0.88
CA LEU A 47 4.39 5.06 0.05
C LEU A 47 3.33 4.33 0.89
N SER A 48 3.75 3.56 1.90
CA SER A 48 2.82 2.90 2.82
C SER A 48 1.99 3.92 3.61
N GLY A 49 2.60 5.01 4.09
CA GLY A 49 1.90 6.11 4.75
C GLY A 49 0.85 6.75 3.84
N LEU A 50 1.20 7.06 2.59
CA LEU A 50 0.28 7.58 1.58
C LEU A 50 -0.88 6.62 1.30
N MET A 51 -0.60 5.33 1.14
CA MET A 51 -1.63 4.31 0.90
C MET A 51 -2.62 4.19 2.07
N PHE A 52 -2.13 4.17 3.31
CA PHE A 52 -3.01 4.15 4.48
C PHE A 52 -3.84 5.43 4.61
N PHE A 53 -3.27 6.58 4.26
CA PHE A 53 -4.00 7.83 4.19
C PHE A 53 -5.12 7.80 3.14
N LEU A 54 -4.83 7.32 1.92
CA LEU A 54 -5.83 7.20 0.86
C LEU A 54 -6.98 6.28 1.25
N VAL A 55 -6.70 5.13 1.85
CA VAL A 55 -7.73 4.22 2.38
C VAL A 55 -8.61 4.90 3.43
N ASP A 56 -8.01 5.71 4.30
CA ASP A 56 -8.76 6.46 5.31
C ASP A 56 -9.70 7.48 4.66
N GLN A 57 -9.24 8.19 3.63
CA GLN A 57 -10.09 9.11 2.86
C GLN A 57 -11.24 8.39 2.14
N VAL A 58 -10.98 7.22 1.54
CA VAL A 58 -12.01 6.38 0.92
C VAL A 58 -13.06 5.96 1.95
N GLN A 59 -12.62 5.46 3.12
CA GLN A 59 -13.53 5.06 4.20
C GLN A 59 -14.36 6.24 4.71
N LYS A 60 -13.79 7.44 4.86
CA LYS A 60 -14.53 8.63 5.31
C LYS A 60 -15.61 9.05 4.31
N ARG A 61 -15.36 8.91 3.01
CA ARG A 61 -16.29 9.34 1.95
C ARG A 61 -17.38 8.31 1.65
N PHE A 62 -17.02 7.04 1.51
CA PHE A 62 -17.93 5.99 1.09
C PHE A 62 -18.48 5.15 2.25
N GLN A 63 -18.03 5.43 3.49
CA GLN A 63 -18.43 4.74 4.71
C GLN A 63 -18.23 3.21 4.66
N THR A 64 -17.46 2.72 3.69
CA THR A 64 -17.22 1.30 3.44
C THR A 64 -15.76 1.05 3.14
N ARG A 65 -15.30 -0.14 3.56
CA ARG A 65 -13.94 -0.66 3.40
C ARG A 65 -13.88 -1.86 2.45
N ASN A 66 -15.04 -2.32 2.00
CA ASN A 66 -15.22 -3.52 1.20
C ASN A 66 -15.01 -3.21 -0.29
N LEU A 67 -14.01 -3.84 -0.89
CA LEU A 67 -13.61 -3.74 -2.29
C LEU A 67 -14.76 -4.01 -3.26
N VAL A 68 -15.66 -4.95 -2.93
CA VAL A 68 -16.82 -5.29 -3.78
C VAL A 68 -17.80 -4.11 -3.84
N ALA A 69 -18.02 -3.44 -2.71
CA ALA A 69 -18.91 -2.27 -2.63
C ALA A 69 -18.28 -1.01 -3.26
N LEU A 70 -16.94 -0.94 -3.26
CA LEU A 70 -16.16 0.12 -3.88
C LEU A 70 -15.96 -0.11 -5.40
N GLY A 71 -16.45 -1.23 -5.95
CA GLY A 71 -16.38 -1.54 -7.37
C GLY A 71 -17.11 -0.50 -8.24
N GLY A 72 -16.46 -0.06 -9.33
CA GLY A 72 -17.04 0.91 -10.27
C GLY A 72 -16.86 2.39 -9.88
N LEU A 73 -16.08 2.69 -8.84
CA LEU A 73 -15.70 4.07 -8.48
C LEU A 73 -15.01 4.83 -9.63
N SER A 74 -14.21 4.12 -10.43
CA SER A 74 -13.54 4.66 -11.64
C SER A 74 -14.51 5.31 -12.64
N VAL A 75 -15.72 4.76 -12.76
CA VAL A 75 -16.74 5.24 -13.71
C VAL A 75 -17.61 6.33 -13.09
N LYS A 76 -17.89 6.25 -11.78
CA LYS A 76 -18.79 7.18 -11.09
C LYS A 76 -18.13 8.44 -10.57
N ASN A 77 -16.83 8.39 -10.25
CA ASN A 77 -16.12 9.54 -9.67
C ASN A 77 -14.65 9.55 -10.12
N THR A 78 -14.43 9.99 -11.36
CA THR A 78 -13.14 9.92 -12.07
C THR A 78 -12.03 10.69 -11.35
N PHE A 79 -12.33 11.86 -10.76
CA PHE A 79 -11.33 12.67 -10.05
C PHE A 79 -10.75 11.95 -8.82
N LEU A 80 -11.60 11.24 -8.07
CA LEU A 80 -11.16 10.46 -6.90
C LEU A 80 -10.28 9.27 -7.28
N THR A 81 -10.52 8.69 -8.46
CA THR A 81 -9.74 7.56 -8.99
C THR A 81 -8.40 8.00 -9.59
N ILE A 82 -8.23 9.29 -9.85
CA ILE A 82 -6.96 9.86 -10.32
C ILE A 82 -6.08 10.26 -9.13
N VAL A 83 -6.70 10.61 -8.00
CA VAL A 83 -6.01 10.97 -6.75
C VAL A 83 -5.65 9.74 -5.90
N ILE A 84 -6.40 8.65 -6.06
CA ILE A 84 -6.13 7.33 -5.47
C ILE A 84 -5.30 6.51 -6.46
#